data_AF-A0A3D0MR39-F1
#
_entry.id   AF-A0A3D0MR39-F1
#
_cell.length_a   1.000
_cell.length_b   1.000
_cell.length_c   1.000
_cell.angle_alpha   90.00
_cell.angle_beta   90.00
_cell.angle_gamma   90.00
#
_symmetry.space_group_name_H-M   'P 1'
#
loop_
_entity.id
_entity.type
_entity.pdbx_description
1 polymer ?
#
loop_
_entity_poly.entity_id
_entity_poly.type
_entity_poly.pdbx_seq_one_letter_code
_entity_poly.pdbx_strand_id
1 'polypeptide(L)' 'GLGLILGRKAFQNPFKEGIDLIHSVQNVYLEKGISLA' A
#
# COMPACT_ATOMS: atom_id res chain seq x y z
N GLY A 1 7.16 -4.41 -9.45
CA GLY A 1 7.02 -5.73 -8.80
C GLY A 1 6.19 -5.65 -7.52
N LEU A 2 6.68 -4.95 -6.49
CA LEU A 2 6.11 -4.93 -5.14
C LEU A 2 4.64 -4.43 -5.08
N GLY A 3 4.34 -3.30 -5.74
CA GLY A 3 2.99 -2.71 -5.74
C GLY A 3 1.94 -3.58 -6.43
N LEU A 4 2.32 -4.38 -7.44
CA LEU A 4 1.40 -5.31 -8.12
C LEU A 4 1.05 -6.51 -7.24
N ILE A 5 2.00 -7.02 -6.46
CA ILE A 5 1.76 -8.11 -5.51
C ILE A 5 0.87 -7.61 -4.36
N LEU A 6 1.14 -6.42 -3.84
CA LEU A 6 0.30 -5.77 -2.82
C LEU A 6 -1.13 -5.54 -3.33
N GLY A 7 -1.27 -4.99 -4.55
CA GLY A 7 -2.57 -4.78 -5.18
C GLY A 7 -3.34 -6.09 -5.32
N ARG A 8 -2.71 -7.15 -5.84
CA ARG A 8 -3.34 -8.48 -5.92
C ARG A 8 -3.81 -9.00 -4.56
N LYS A 9 -3.03 -8.80 -3.49
CA LYS A 9 -3.41 -9.21 -2.13
C LYS A 9 -4.55 -8.36 -1.56
N ALA A 10 -4.58 -7.06 -1.86
CA ALA A 10 -5.68 -6.18 -1.46
C ALA A 10 -7.02 -6.58 -2.09
N PHE A 11 -7.03 -6.98 -3.37
CA PHE A 11 -8.22 -7.45 -4.08
C PHE A 11 -8.67 -8.87 -3.73
N GLN A 12 -7.90 -9.60 -2.90
CA GLN A 12 -8.30 -10.90 -2.37
C GLN A 12 -9.08 -10.81 -1.04
N ASN A 13 -9.15 -9.64 -0.42
CA ASN A 13 -9.89 -9.38 0.81
C ASN A 13 -11.19 -8.63 0.52
N PRO A 14 -12.14 -8.54 1.48
CA PRO A 14 -13.30 -7.65 1.36
C PRO A 14 -12.88 -6.23 0.97
N PHE A 15 -13.64 -5.62 0.06
CA PHE A 15 -13.28 -4.36 -0.59
C PHE A 15 -12.81 -3.26 0.38
N LYS A 16 -13.50 -3.11 1.51
CA LYS A 16 -13.14 -2.12 2.54
C LYS A 16 -11.77 -2.40 3.17
N GLU A 17 -11.50 -3.65 3.51
CA GLU A 17 -10.21 -4.07 4.08
C GLU A 17 -9.07 -3.93 3.05
N GLY A 18 -9.34 -4.20 1.78
CA GLY A 18 -8.39 -3.97 0.69
C GLY A 18 -7.99 -2.51 0.53
N ILE A 19 -8.95 -1.59 0.65
CA ILE A 19 -8.69 -0.13 0.63
C ILE A 19 -7.84 0.28 1.84
N ASP A 20 -8.21 -0.16 3.03
CA ASP A 20 -7.48 0.16 4.26
C ASP A 20 -6.04 -0.36 4.20
N LEU A 21 -5.84 -1.56 3.64
CA LEU A 21 -4.52 -2.13 3.38
C LEU A 21 -3.71 -1.26 2.43
N ILE A 22 -4.28 -0.82 1.31
CA ILE A 22 -3.59 0.05 0.36
C ILE A 22 -3.19 1.38 1.03
N HIS A 23 -4.13 2.07 1.68
CA HIS A 23 -3.87 3.36 2.33
C HIS A 23 -2.78 3.28 3.42
N SER A 24 -2.76 2.18 4.18
CA SER A 24 -1.76 1.97 5.24
C SER A 24 -0.32 2.01 4.70
N VAL A 25 -0.09 1.50 3.49
CA VAL A 25 1.25 1.49 2.87
C VAL A 25 1.55 2.79 2.12
N GLN A 26 0.54 3.50 1.63
CA GLN A 26 0.73 4.77 0.92
C GLN A 26 1.34 5.87 1.80
N ASN A 27 1.13 5.81 3.11
CA ASN A 27 1.70 6.76 4.07
C ASN A 27 3.24 6.80 4.00
N VAL A 28 3.89 5.67 3.70
CA VAL A 28 5.34 5.60 3.53
C VAL A 28 5.80 6.45 2.34
N TYR A 29 5.07 6.44 1.22
CA TYR A 29 5.46 7.22 0.04
C TYR A 29 5.20 8.73 0.19
N LEU A 30 4.37 9.12 1.17
CA LEU A 30 4.05 10.52 1.47
C LEU A 30 4.91 11.10 2.60
N GLU A 31 5.66 10.26 3.30
CA GLU A 31 6.54 10.63 4.41
C GLU A 31 7.76 11.41 3.90
N LYS A 32 7.79 12.72 4.16
CA LYS A 32 8.86 13.63 3.72
C LYS A 32 10.23 13.33 4.34
N GLY A 33 10.28 12.50 5.38
CA GLY A 33 11.50 12.07 6.06
C GLY A 33 12.22 10.90 5.37
N ILE A 34 11.65 10.30 4.33
CA ILE A 34 12.32 9.25 3.57
C ILE A 34 13.34 9.90 2.64
N SER A 35 14.56 10.09 3.14
CA SER A 35 15.70 10.40 2.29
C SER A 35 16.01 9.18 1.43
N LEU A 36 15.95 9.34 0.10
CA LEU A 36 16.55 8.39 -0.82
C LEU A 36 18.06 8.42 -0.57
N ALA A 37 18.62 7.30 -0.10
CA ALA A 37 20.06 7.11 0.06
C ALA A 37 20.75 6.99 -1.31
#